data_AF-A0A935SRD3-F1
#
_entry.id   AF-A0A935SRD3-F1
#
_cell.length_a   1.000
_cell.length_b   1.000
_cell.length_c   1.000
_cell.angle_alpha   90.00
_cell.angle_beta   90.00
_cell.angle_gamma   90.00
#
_symmetry.space_group_name_H-M   'P 1'
#
loop_
_entity.id
_entity.type
_entity.pdbx_description
1 polymer ?
#
loop_
_entity_poly.entity_id
_entity_poly.type
_entity_poly.pdbx_seq_one_letter_code
_entity_poly.pdbx_strand_id
1 'polypeptide(L)'
;MKLNFRRIFLYATAVFTVFAIVSATTPTALAKGVVYNVEQVVADGEKSKETDADLTIEQTTMEVAPDKQKYKSLGKKFAFADIKAVEYSYTKKPVLSIGGAVATALLVSVLIGIPLLFVKKKNHWVTIRTETDFAVLKLGRSNFRQILAEFETHGVKVNHVEEEKKKK
;
A
#
# COMPACT_ATOMS: atom_id res chain seq x y z
N MET A 1 -46.22 -47.31 -38.80
CA MET A 1 -46.12 -46.05 -38.03
C MET A 1 -44.76 -46.02 -37.34
N LYS A 2 -43.70 -45.51 -38.00
CA LYS A 2 -42.33 -45.48 -37.48
C LYS A 2 -42.06 -44.09 -36.90
N LEU A 3 -42.02 -43.99 -35.56
CA LEU A 3 -41.73 -42.75 -34.85
C LEU A 3 -40.25 -42.37 -35.07
N ASN A 4 -40.00 -41.16 -35.56
CA ASN A 4 -38.68 -40.64 -35.93
C ASN A 4 -37.83 -40.27 -34.69
N PHE A 5 -37.29 -41.29 -34.03
CA PHE A 5 -36.46 -41.19 -32.81
C PHE A 5 -35.22 -40.29 -32.95
N ARG A 6 -34.71 -40.11 -34.19
CA ARG A 6 -33.53 -39.30 -34.49
C ARG A 6 -33.73 -37.79 -34.34
N ARG A 7 -34.96 -37.30 -34.46
CA ARG A 7 -35.24 -35.86 -34.33
C ARG A 7 -35.31 -35.40 -32.87
N ILE A 8 -35.71 -36.27 -31.95
CA ILE A 8 -35.83 -35.96 -30.52
C ILE A 8 -34.44 -35.83 -29.86
N PHE A 9 -33.47 -36.65 -30.30
CA PHE A 9 -32.11 -36.63 -29.75
C PHE A 9 -31.29 -35.37 -30.13
N LEU A 10 -31.62 -34.72 -31.25
CA LEU A 10 -30.92 -33.52 -31.71
C LEU A 10 -31.35 -32.25 -30.93
N TYR A 11 -32.58 -32.19 -30.45
CA TYR A 11 -33.06 -31.05 -29.64
C TYR A 11 -32.60 -31.14 -28.18
N ALA A 12 -32.35 -32.33 -27.64
CA ALA A 12 -31.87 -32.52 -26.27
C ALA A 12 -30.42 -32.05 -26.05
N THR A 13 -29.59 -32.05 -27.10
CA THR A 13 -28.18 -31.63 -27.04
C THR A 13 -27.98 -30.13 -27.25
N ALA A 14 -28.88 -29.46 -27.98
CA ALA A 14 -28.80 -28.02 -28.21
C ALA A 14 -29.16 -27.18 -26.97
N VAL A 15 -30.01 -27.69 -26.06
CA VAL A 15 -30.44 -26.95 -24.86
C VAL A 15 -29.39 -26.97 -23.75
N PHE A 16 -28.49 -27.97 -23.72
CA PHE A 16 -27.46 -28.08 -22.68
C PHE A 16 -26.24 -27.16 -22.91
N THR A 17 -26.05 -26.65 -24.13
CA THR A 17 -24.86 -25.84 -24.46
C THR A 17 -25.03 -24.35 -24.14
N VAL A 18 -26.28 -23.87 -24.02
CA VAL A 18 -26.57 -22.45 -23.72
C VAL A 18 -26.54 -22.17 -22.20
N PHE A 19 -26.68 -23.19 -21.35
CA PHE A 19 -26.69 -23.01 -19.89
C PHE A 19 -25.28 -22.90 -19.27
N ALA A 20 -24.21 -23.27 -20.00
CA ALA A 20 -22.84 -23.24 -19.48
C ALA A 20 -22.14 -21.86 -19.60
N ILE A 21 -22.75 -20.87 -20.27
CA ILE A 21 -22.12 -19.55 -20.50
C ILE A 21 -22.58 -18.51 -19.45
N VAL A 22 -23.56 -18.83 -18.59
CA VAL A 22 -24.18 -17.84 -17.67
C VAL A 22 -23.68 -17.96 -16.22
N SER A 23 -22.58 -18.67 -15.95
CA SER A 23 -22.17 -19.00 -14.56
C SER A 23 -20.86 -18.37 -14.05
N ALA A 24 -20.26 -17.38 -14.72
CA ALA A 24 -18.92 -16.91 -14.31
C ALA A 24 -18.77 -15.41 -14.05
N THR A 25 -19.86 -14.69 -13.76
CA THR A 25 -19.75 -13.30 -13.24
C THR A 25 -20.44 -13.19 -11.89
N THR A 26 -19.95 -13.93 -10.89
CA THR A 26 -20.19 -13.51 -9.51
C THR A 26 -19.46 -12.18 -9.32
N PRO A 27 -20.15 -11.07 -9.02
CA PRO A 27 -19.45 -9.87 -8.62
C PRO A 27 -18.67 -10.22 -7.37
N THR A 28 -17.35 -10.24 -7.47
CA THR A 28 -16.48 -10.29 -6.31
C THR A 28 -16.84 -9.05 -5.51
N ALA A 29 -17.58 -9.22 -4.42
CA ALA A 29 -17.81 -8.15 -3.47
C ALA A 29 -16.42 -7.72 -3.00
N LEU A 30 -15.91 -6.63 -3.58
CA LEU A 30 -14.67 -6.01 -3.18
C LEU A 30 -14.80 -5.73 -1.69
N ALA A 31 -14.05 -6.47 -0.88
CA ALA A 31 -14.05 -6.28 0.56
C ALA A 31 -13.74 -4.80 0.81
N LYS A 32 -14.61 -4.13 1.57
CA LYS A 32 -14.43 -2.73 1.93
C LYS A 32 -13.06 -2.59 2.60
N GLY A 33 -12.18 -1.77 2.02
CA GLY A 33 -10.84 -1.57 2.54
C GLY A 33 -10.84 -1.10 3.99
N VAL A 34 -9.79 -1.45 4.73
CA VAL A 34 -9.57 -1.00 6.11
C VAL A 34 -8.86 0.34 6.07
N VAL A 35 -9.36 1.32 6.82
CA VAL A 35 -8.80 2.68 6.86
C VAL A 35 -8.10 2.92 8.19
N TYR A 36 -6.88 3.45 8.12
CA TYR A 36 -6.06 3.80 9.27
C TYR A 36 -5.64 5.27 9.20
N ASN A 37 -5.84 6.00 10.30
CA ASN A 37 -5.29 7.35 10.44
C ASN A 37 -3.75 7.27 10.60
N VAL A 38 -3.03 7.94 9.72
CA VAL A 38 -1.56 8.04 9.74
C VAL A 38 -1.14 9.49 9.49
N GLU A 39 0.14 9.80 9.67
CA GLU A 39 0.70 11.08 9.23
C GLU A 39 1.65 10.82 8.05
N GLN A 40 1.42 11.45 6.91
CA GLN A 40 2.30 11.38 5.75
C GLN A 40 3.31 12.53 5.77
N VAL A 41 4.56 12.23 5.44
CA VAL A 41 5.58 13.27 5.18
C VAL A 41 5.50 13.67 3.71
N VAL A 42 5.19 14.93 3.44
CA VAL A 42 5.08 15.50 2.09
C VAL A 42 6.14 16.57 1.86
N ALA A 43 6.61 16.68 0.62
CA ALA A 43 7.47 17.79 0.20
C ALA A 43 6.62 19.06 -0.01
N ASP A 44 7.05 20.17 0.57
CA ASP A 44 6.45 21.50 0.47
C ASP A 44 7.56 22.51 0.15
N GLY A 45 7.90 22.58 -1.15
CA GLY A 45 9.07 23.31 -1.64
C GLY A 45 10.38 22.65 -1.20
N GLU A 46 11.26 23.42 -0.56
CA GLU A 46 12.54 22.94 -0.02
C GLU A 46 12.41 22.24 1.35
N LYS A 47 11.22 22.26 1.95
CA LYS A 47 10.97 21.71 3.28
C LYS A 47 10.04 20.52 3.20
N SER A 48 10.15 19.62 4.16
CA SER A 48 9.15 18.56 4.36
C SER A 48 8.19 18.96 5.47
N LYS A 49 6.92 18.58 5.34
CA LYS A 49 5.92 18.74 6.40
C LYS A 49 5.19 17.42 6.66
N GLU A 50 4.87 17.20 7.94
CA GLU A 50 3.96 16.14 8.37
C GLU A 50 2.52 16.63 8.15
N THR A 51 1.67 15.79 7.56
CA THR A 51 0.24 16.04 7.39
C THR A 51 -0.55 14.79 7.74
N ASP A 52 -1.71 14.97 8.35
CA ASP A 52 -2.68 13.89 8.55
C ASP A 52 -3.11 13.31 7.19
N ALA A 53 -3.25 11.99 7.15
CA ALA A 53 -3.60 11.22 5.98
C ALA A 53 -4.31 9.92 6.35
N ASP A 54 -5.19 9.46 5.47
CA ASP A 54 -5.82 8.16 5.55
C ASP A 54 -5.02 7.13 4.75
N LEU A 55 -4.61 6.05 5.43
CA LEU A 55 -4.08 4.84 4.80
C LEU A 55 -5.22 3.85 4.61
N THR A 56 -5.65 3.66 3.38
CA THR A 56 -6.64 2.65 3.00
C THR A 56 -5.93 1.42 2.47
N ILE A 57 -6.16 0.26 3.09
CA ILE A 57 -5.64 -1.03 2.64
C ILE A 57 -6.81 -1.85 2.09
N GLU A 58 -6.71 -2.19 0.81
CA GLU A 58 -7.62 -3.11 0.11
C GLU A 58 -6.92 -4.44 -0.14
N GLN A 59 -7.59 -5.39 -0.81
CA GLN A 59 -7.04 -6.73 -1.07
C GLN A 59 -5.79 -6.75 -1.96
N THR A 60 -5.64 -5.77 -2.86
CA THR A 60 -4.57 -5.79 -3.88
C THR A 60 -3.80 -4.47 -3.95
N THR A 61 -4.37 -3.41 -3.37
CA THR A 61 -3.80 -2.08 -3.40
C THR A 61 -3.86 -1.44 -2.02
N MET A 62 -3.02 -0.44 -1.85
CA MET A 62 -3.08 0.48 -0.73
C MET A 62 -3.04 1.90 -1.25
N GLU A 63 -3.72 2.80 -0.55
CA GLU A 63 -3.81 4.22 -0.89
C GLU A 63 -3.49 5.06 0.34
N VAL A 64 -2.66 6.08 0.15
CA VAL A 64 -2.35 7.09 1.16
C VAL A 64 -2.92 8.40 0.65
N ALA A 65 -3.95 8.93 1.32
CA ALA A 65 -4.65 10.14 0.92
C ALA A 65 -4.47 11.24 1.99
N PRO A 66 -3.73 12.33 1.70
CA PRO A 66 -3.66 13.50 2.58
C PRO A 66 -5.01 14.16 2.82
N ASP A 67 -5.30 14.50 4.08
CA ASP A 67 -6.56 15.15 4.45
C ASP A 67 -6.61 16.60 3.95
N LYS A 68 -5.45 17.28 4.01
CA LYS A 68 -5.34 18.70 3.66
C LYS A 68 -5.49 18.89 2.15
N GLN A 69 -6.45 19.72 1.75
CA GLN A 69 -6.78 19.96 0.34
C GLN A 69 -5.58 20.36 -0.53
N LYS A 70 -4.64 21.15 0.01
CA LYS A 70 -3.42 21.54 -0.70
C LYS A 70 -2.46 20.38 -1.03
N TYR A 71 -2.60 19.24 -0.34
CA TYR A 71 -1.75 18.07 -0.52
C TYR A 71 -2.51 16.90 -1.15
N LYS A 72 -3.79 17.03 -1.49
CA LYS A 72 -4.58 15.94 -2.08
C LYS A 72 -3.96 15.38 -3.38
N SER A 73 -3.30 16.22 -4.17
CA SER A 73 -2.58 15.79 -5.37
C SER A 73 -1.31 14.97 -5.09
N LEU A 74 -0.85 14.93 -3.84
CA LEU A 74 0.29 14.13 -3.39
C LEU A 74 -0.15 12.79 -2.79
N GLY A 75 -1.44 12.46 -2.88
CA GLY A 75 -1.95 11.14 -2.56
C GLY A 75 -1.30 10.08 -3.44
N LYS A 76 -1.03 8.92 -2.88
CA LYS A 76 -0.30 7.84 -3.56
C LYS A 76 -1.09 6.56 -3.48
N LYS A 77 -1.12 5.83 -4.58
CA LYS A 77 -1.71 4.49 -4.65
C LYS A 77 -0.65 3.50 -5.11
N PHE A 78 -0.53 2.40 -4.39
CA PHE A 78 0.44 1.35 -4.66
C PHE A 78 -0.28 0.01 -4.78
N ALA A 79 0.04 -0.78 -5.81
CA ALA A 79 -0.31 -2.19 -5.82
C ALA A 79 0.69 -2.95 -4.94
N PHE A 80 0.23 -3.91 -4.13
CA PHE A 80 1.14 -4.68 -3.26
C PHE A 80 2.22 -5.43 -4.06
N ALA A 81 1.89 -5.86 -5.28
CA ALA A 81 2.82 -6.52 -6.20
C ALA A 81 3.99 -5.62 -6.65
N ASP A 82 3.80 -4.29 -6.63
CA ASP A 82 4.81 -3.31 -7.09
C ASP A 82 5.72 -2.84 -5.94
N ILE A 83 5.39 -3.19 -4.69
CA ILE A 83 6.16 -2.79 -3.51
C ILE A 83 7.43 -3.63 -3.44
N LYS A 84 8.58 -2.96 -3.59
CA LYS A 84 9.90 -3.58 -3.52
C LYS A 84 10.39 -3.74 -2.07
N ALA A 85 10.05 -2.79 -1.22
CA ALA A 85 10.43 -2.81 0.19
C ALA A 85 9.47 -2.01 1.05
N VAL A 86 9.20 -2.53 2.25
CA VAL A 86 8.60 -1.78 3.35
C VAL A 86 9.60 -1.79 4.49
N GLU A 87 10.01 -0.60 4.93
CA GLU A 87 11.02 -0.42 5.97
C GLU A 87 10.35 0.22 7.18
N TYR A 88 10.39 -0.48 8.31
CA TYR A 88 9.86 -0.01 9.57
C TYR A 88 11.01 0.41 10.50
N SER A 89 10.90 1.57 11.15
CA SER A 89 11.85 2.01 12.17
C SER A 89 11.15 2.64 13.38
N TYR A 90 11.77 2.52 14.56
CA TYR A 90 11.29 3.20 15.77
C TYR A 90 12.33 4.20 16.29
N THR A 91 12.29 5.39 15.68
CA THR A 91 13.38 6.38 15.71
C THR A 91 12.83 7.79 15.80
N LYS A 92 13.69 8.78 16.08
CA LYS A 92 13.24 10.19 16.12
C LYS A 92 12.97 10.75 14.72
N LYS A 93 13.63 10.17 13.72
CA LYS A 93 13.53 10.55 12.31
C LYS A 93 13.28 9.30 11.48
N PRO A 94 12.57 9.39 10.35
CA PRO A 94 12.48 8.26 9.43
C PRO A 94 13.89 7.85 8.98
N VAL A 95 14.22 6.57 9.14
CA VAL A 95 15.48 5.99 8.68
C VAL A 95 15.17 5.14 7.47
N LEU A 96 15.99 5.30 6.44
CA LEU A 96 15.93 4.48 5.24
C LEU A 96 17.18 3.63 5.17
N SER A 97 17.02 2.36 4.82
CA SER A 97 18.14 1.53 4.44
C SER A 97 18.63 1.98 3.06
N ILE A 98 19.73 2.75 3.05
CA ILE A 98 20.40 3.29 1.85
C ILE A 98 21.18 2.14 1.18
N GLY A 99 20.47 1.12 0.71
CA GLY A 99 21.05 -0.05 0.04
C GLY A 99 21.01 0.00 -1.49
N GLY A 100 20.39 1.01 -2.10
CA GLY A 100 20.21 1.10 -3.55
C GLY A 100 20.53 2.50 -4.10
N ALA A 101 21.49 2.58 -5.02
CA ALA A 101 22.08 3.81 -5.56
C ALA A 101 21.11 4.75 -6.32
N VAL A 102 19.88 4.30 -6.63
CA VAL A 102 18.91 5.06 -7.44
C VAL A 102 17.88 5.81 -6.58
N ALA A 103 17.65 5.37 -5.35
CA ALA A 103 16.63 5.98 -4.47
C ALA A 103 17.15 7.22 -3.71
N THR A 104 18.47 7.43 -3.68
CA THR A 104 19.12 8.47 -2.88
C THR A 104 18.78 9.89 -3.31
N ALA A 105 18.68 10.21 -4.61
CA ALA A 105 18.50 11.59 -5.05
C ALA A 105 17.11 12.18 -4.72
N LEU A 106 16.03 11.40 -4.92
CA LEU A 106 14.66 11.86 -4.63
C LEU A 106 14.29 11.79 -3.15
N LEU A 107 14.92 10.89 -2.37
CA LEU A 107 14.63 10.72 -0.94
C LEU A 107 15.38 11.71 -0.06
N VAL A 108 16.61 12.07 -0.46
CA VAL A 108 17.45 13.00 0.30
C VAL A 108 16.82 14.40 0.35
N SER A 109 16.15 14.85 -0.71
CA SER A 109 15.47 16.16 -0.69
C SER A 109 14.30 16.20 0.30
N VAL A 110 13.51 15.13 0.41
CA VAL A 110 12.38 15.05 1.36
C VAL A 110 12.86 14.90 2.80
N LEU A 111 13.97 14.21 3.04
CA LEU A 111 14.48 13.99 4.40
C LEU A 111 15.36 15.12 4.95
N ILE A 112 16.08 15.85 4.08
CA ILE A 112 16.89 17.01 4.49
C ILE A 112 16.01 18.14 5.06
N GLY A 113 14.75 18.23 4.62
CA GLY A 113 13.82 19.29 5.00
C GLY A 113 13.13 19.14 6.35
N ILE A 114 13.30 18.02 7.08
CA ILE A 114 12.64 17.83 8.39
C ILE A 114 13.38 18.71 9.40
N PRO A 115 12.75 19.74 10.01
CA PRO A 115 13.42 20.58 10.99
C PRO A 115 13.81 19.75 12.22
N LEU A 116 15.09 19.38 12.28
CA LEU A 116 15.66 18.43 13.23
C LEU A 116 15.71 18.91 14.69
N LEU A 117 15.28 20.14 14.96
CA LEU A 117 15.62 20.82 16.20
C LEU A 117 14.74 20.45 17.41
N PHE A 118 13.57 19.79 17.25
CA PHE A 118 12.66 19.59 18.40
C PHE A 118 11.87 18.27 18.51
N VAL A 119 12.12 17.25 17.68
CA VAL A 119 11.44 15.95 17.84
C VAL A 119 12.08 15.14 18.98
N LYS A 120 11.59 15.34 20.21
CA LYS A 120 12.12 14.67 21.41
C LYS A 120 11.74 13.20 21.49
N LYS A 121 10.58 12.81 20.94
CA LYS A 121 9.99 11.47 21.06
C LYS A 121 10.29 10.61 19.84
N LYS A 122 10.47 9.30 20.05
CA LYS A 122 10.55 8.31 18.96
C LYS A 122 9.15 8.04 18.41
N ASN A 123 9.05 7.92 17.10
CA ASN A 123 7.82 7.56 16.41
C ASN A 123 8.01 6.26 15.64
N HIS A 124 6.89 5.61 15.31
CA HIS A 124 6.87 4.47 14.41
C HIS A 124 6.87 5.01 12.99
N TRP A 125 7.96 4.83 12.27
CA TRP A 125 8.07 5.25 10.88
C TRP A 125 7.95 4.02 9.99
N VAL A 126 7.25 4.18 8.88
CA VAL A 126 7.21 3.20 7.80
C VAL A 126 7.51 3.92 6.50
N THR A 127 8.47 3.40 5.75
CA THR A 127 8.74 3.83 4.38
C THR A 127 8.38 2.71 3.44
N ILE A 128 7.56 3.05 2.45
CA ILE A 128 7.11 2.16 1.40
C ILE A 128 7.84 2.58 0.14
N ARG A 129 8.47 1.64 -0.54
CA ARG A 129 9.25 1.90 -1.76
C ARG A 129 8.78 0.98 -2.88
N THR A 130 8.42 1.58 -4.00
CA THR A 130 8.26 0.90 -5.29
C THR A 130 9.47 1.20 -6.18
N GLU A 131 9.39 0.81 -7.44
CA GLU A 131 10.44 1.11 -8.42
C GLU A 131 10.50 2.60 -8.79
N THR A 132 9.34 3.25 -8.87
CA THR A 132 9.21 4.63 -9.37
C THR A 132 8.89 5.63 -8.27
N ASP A 133 8.38 5.17 -7.13
CA ASP A 133 7.85 6.06 -6.10
C ASP A 133 8.07 5.54 -4.68
N PHE A 134 7.81 6.40 -3.69
CA PHE A 134 7.92 6.07 -2.28
C PHE A 134 6.92 6.86 -1.43
N ALA A 135 6.56 6.35 -0.26
CA ALA A 135 5.80 7.07 0.75
C ALA A 135 6.48 6.92 2.12
N VAL A 136 6.57 8.01 2.88
CA VAL A 136 7.05 8.00 4.26
C VAL A 136 5.88 8.32 5.17
N LEU A 137 5.57 7.39 6.05
CA LEU A 137 4.43 7.44 6.96
C LEU A 137 4.92 7.38 8.40
N LYS A 138 4.30 8.17 9.25
CA LYS A 138 4.37 8.08 10.70
C LYS A 138 3.11 7.41 11.19
N LEU A 139 3.29 6.25 11.81
CA LEU A 139 2.23 5.41 12.31
C LEU A 139 1.87 5.78 13.74
N GLY A 140 0.59 5.63 14.08
CA GLY A 140 0.07 5.79 15.42
C GLY A 140 0.52 4.67 16.35
N ARG A 141 0.62 4.97 17.65
CA ARG A 141 1.02 3.99 18.67
C ARG A 141 0.00 2.84 18.82
N SER A 142 -1.26 3.07 18.46
CA SER A 142 -2.34 2.10 18.54
C SER A 142 -2.46 1.20 17.30
N ASN A 143 -2.11 1.71 16.12
CA ASN A 143 -2.37 1.03 14.85
C ASN A 143 -1.12 0.47 14.16
N PHE A 144 0.10 0.84 14.56
CA PHE A 144 1.31 0.41 13.86
C PHE A 144 1.42 -1.11 13.70
N ARG A 145 1.07 -1.89 14.73
CA ARG A 145 1.14 -3.36 14.67
C ARG A 145 0.15 -3.94 13.66
N GLN A 146 -1.04 -3.36 13.58
CA GLN A 146 -2.07 -3.80 12.64
C GLN A 146 -1.61 -3.51 11.22
N ILE A 147 -1.12 -2.29 10.96
CA ILE A 147 -0.63 -1.89 9.64
C ILE A 147 0.55 -2.79 9.20
N LEU A 148 1.50 -3.09 10.08
CA LEU A 148 2.60 -4.00 9.74
C LEU A 148 2.11 -5.41 9.42
N ALA A 149 1.16 -5.93 10.22
CA ALA A 149 0.55 -7.23 9.94
C ALA A 149 -0.18 -7.23 8.58
N GLU A 150 -0.87 -6.15 8.22
CA GLU A 150 -1.51 -6.03 6.91
C GLU A 150 -0.51 -6.10 5.75
N PHE A 151 0.68 -5.50 5.88
CA PHE A 151 1.72 -5.67 4.85
C PHE A 151 2.16 -7.13 4.71
N GLU A 152 2.36 -7.82 5.84
CA GLU A 152 2.79 -9.21 5.85
C GLU A 152 1.71 -10.16 5.30
N THR A 153 0.43 -9.92 5.60
CA THR A 153 -0.68 -10.73 5.07
C THR A 153 -0.84 -10.59 3.55
N HIS A 154 -0.47 -9.44 3.00
CA HIS A 154 -0.45 -9.18 1.56
C HIS A 154 0.86 -9.63 0.88
N GLY A 155 1.71 -10.37 1.59
CA GLY A 155 2.94 -10.95 1.03
C GLY A 155 4.12 -9.98 0.92
N VAL A 156 4.00 -8.79 1.51
CA VAL A 156 5.07 -7.79 1.51
C VAL A 156 5.92 -7.94 2.77
N LYS A 157 7.21 -8.22 2.60
CA LYS A 157 8.14 -8.36 3.71
C LYS A 157 8.47 -7.00 4.33
N VAL A 158 8.21 -6.86 5.63
CA VAL A 158 8.59 -5.69 6.42
C VAL A 158 10.02 -5.87 6.94
N ASN A 159 10.90 -4.94 6.58
CA ASN A 159 12.27 -4.89 7.07
C ASN A 159 12.36 -3.95 8.27
N HIS A 160 12.84 -4.47 9.41
CA HIS A 160 13.08 -3.67 10.60
C HIS A 160 14.44 -2.99 10.50
N VAL A 161 14.44 -1.65 10.47
CA VAL A 161 15.64 -0.82 10.42
C VAL A 161 15.89 -0.22 11.81
N GLU A 162 17.01 -0.60 12.41
CA GLU A 162 17.48 -0.01 13.66
C GLU A 162 18.41 1.18 13.36
N GLU A 163 18.38 2.21 14.21
CA GLU A 163 19.40 3.26 14.19
C GLU A 163 20.76 2.61 14.52
N GLU A 164 21.71 2.62 13.57
CA GLU A 164 23.09 2.22 13.85
C GLU A 164 23.60 3.03 15.04
N LYS A 165 23.82 2.35 16.16
CA LYS A 165 24.49 2.94 17.32
C LYS A 165 25.90 3.30 16.87
N LYS A 166 26.15 4.58 16.57
CA LYS A 166 27.52 5.09 16.42
C LYS A 166 28.28 4.69 17.69
N LYS A 167 29.17 3.70 17.56
CA LYS A 167 30.15 3.37 18.59
C LYS A 167 30.96 4.66 18.81
N LYS A 168 30.84 5.21 20.01
CA LYS A 168 31.72 6.28 20.49
C LYS A 168 33.11 5.71 20.74
#